data_AF-A0A1M5B9C4-F1
#
_entry.id   AF-A0A1M5B9C4-F1
#
_cell.length_a   1.000
_cell.length_b   1.000
_cell.length_c   1.000
_cell.angle_alpha   90.00
_cell.angle_beta   90.00
_cell.angle_gamma   90.00
#
_symmetry.space_group_name_H-M   'P 1'
#
loop_
_entity.id
_entity.type
_entity.pdbx_description
1 polymer ?
#
loop_
_entity_poly.entity_id
_entity_poly.type
_entity_poly.pdbx_seq_one_letter_code
_entity_poly.pdbx_strand_id
1 'polypeptide(L)'
;MLALVYKDLVQNKRMFTYFPLLVIFYMIIFHKITYSAGLLFMVAFVAIVFLIQSFYMDEKDNVYRFFKTLPISDELVIKSKFVSIFVQIVLAIAISVAILFLSVKLNVFSANLSLYKIWQTILIAMGAGLMYMGIFQVLYYKYGYMVSMRIMSFAPLIIGFGFSFLGTQLKDAGIISRFFRIGEYFKNFSFTTIVFTILTLGLITYVICMYVSINIFKKKDI
;
A
#
# COMPACT_ATOMS: atom_id res chain seq x y z
N MET A 1 -7.20 10.04 20.13
CA MET A 1 -6.59 9.52 18.89
C MET A 1 -6.09 8.09 19.05
N LEU A 2 -5.23 7.78 20.04
CA LEU A 2 -4.72 6.41 20.27
C LEU A 2 -5.81 5.34 20.44
N ALA A 3 -6.91 5.65 21.14
CA ALA A 3 -8.03 4.71 21.31
C ALA A 3 -8.69 4.30 19.98
N LEU A 4 -8.76 5.23 19.00
CA LEU A 4 -9.30 4.94 17.66
C LEU A 4 -8.37 4.02 16.87
N VAL A 5 -7.06 4.28 16.97
CA VAL A 5 -6.02 3.42 16.36
C VAL A 5 -6.05 2.03 16.97
N TYR A 6 -6.18 1.94 18.30
CA TYR A 6 -6.28 0.68 18.99
C TYR A 6 -7.53 -0.12 18.58
N LYS A 7 -8.68 0.55 18.45
CA LYS A 7 -9.92 -0.06 17.94
C LYS A 7 -9.70 -0.69 16.55
N ASP A 8 -9.07 0.03 15.62
CA ASP A 8 -8.77 -0.49 14.28
C ASP A 8 -7.83 -1.71 14.32
N LEU A 9 -6.82 -1.70 15.19
CA LEU A 9 -5.91 -2.84 15.36
C LEU A 9 -6.63 -4.08 15.93
N VAL A 10 -7.50 -3.89 16.93
CA VAL A 10 -8.28 -4.97 17.52
C VAL A 10 -9.27 -5.54 16.52
N GLN A 11 -9.90 -4.69 15.70
CA GLN A 11 -10.81 -5.11 14.63
C GLN A 11 -10.10 -5.98 13.59
N ASN A 12 -8.84 -5.66 13.28
CA ASN A 12 -8.00 -6.39 12.32
C ASN A 12 -7.19 -7.56 12.94
N LYS A 13 -7.35 -7.87 14.23
CA LYS A 13 -6.54 -8.91 14.92
C LYS A 13 -6.56 -10.29 14.25
N ARG A 14 -7.71 -10.71 13.71
CA ARG A 14 -7.83 -12.00 13.00
C ARG A 14 -7.03 -12.01 11.70
N MET A 15 -6.96 -10.88 11.02
CA MET A 15 -6.18 -10.75 9.79
C MET A 15 -4.68 -10.87 10.06
N PHE A 16 -4.20 -10.34 11.19
CA PHE A 16 -2.83 -10.57 11.65
C PHE A 16 -2.53 -12.05 11.92
N THR A 17 -3.52 -12.87 12.26
CA THR A 17 -3.34 -14.33 12.41
C THR A 17 -3.21 -15.04 11.06
N TYR A 18 -3.97 -14.64 10.04
CA TYR A 18 -3.92 -15.25 8.70
C TYR A 18 -2.77 -14.72 7.83
N PHE A 19 -2.27 -13.53 8.13
CA PHE A 19 -1.20 -12.87 7.38
C PHE A 19 0.08 -13.71 7.28
N PRO A 20 0.64 -14.29 8.37
CA PRO A 20 1.84 -15.13 8.28
C PRO A 20 1.65 -16.34 7.36
N LEU A 21 0.46 -16.94 7.36
CA LEU A 21 0.13 -18.10 6.53
C LEU A 21 0.13 -17.72 5.05
N LEU A 22 -0.44 -16.57 4.71
CA LEU A 22 -0.35 -15.99 3.37
C LEU A 22 1.09 -15.70 2.96
N VAL A 23 1.89 -15.13 3.86
CA VAL A 23 3.31 -14.84 3.61
C VAL A 23 4.07 -16.14 3.29
N ILE A 24 3.90 -17.18 4.10
CA ILE A 24 4.53 -18.49 3.85
C ILE A 24 4.10 -19.06 2.49
N PHE A 25 2.80 -19.01 2.19
CA PHE A 25 2.26 -19.47 0.91
C PHE A 25 2.89 -18.76 -0.29
N TYR A 26 3.00 -17.42 -0.22
CA TYR A 26 3.64 -16.63 -1.26
C TYR A 26 5.15 -16.91 -1.37
N MET A 27 5.87 -17.15 -0.26
CA MET A 27 7.29 -17.56 -0.33
C MET A 27 7.47 -18.89 -1.08
N ILE A 28 6.55 -19.84 -0.90
CA ILE A 28 6.60 -21.15 -1.58
C ILE A 28 6.38 -20.96 -3.09
N ILE A 29 5.36 -20.18 -3.49
CA ILE A 29 5.06 -19.94 -4.91
C ILE A 29 6.20 -19.21 -5.61
N PHE A 30 6.71 -18.15 -4.98
CA PHE A 30 7.73 -17.29 -5.56
C PHE A 30 9.15 -17.75 -5.25
N HIS A 31 9.35 -18.96 -4.70
CA HIS A 31 10.68 -19.49 -4.39
C HIS A 31 11.64 -19.47 -5.59
N LYS A 32 11.09 -19.69 -6.79
CA LYS A 32 11.85 -19.74 -8.06
C LYS A 32 12.02 -18.38 -8.74
N ILE A 33 11.21 -17.40 -8.38
CA ILE A 33 11.29 -16.02 -8.89
C ILE A 33 12.17 -15.23 -7.93
N THR A 34 13.02 -14.33 -8.43
CA THR A 34 13.88 -13.51 -7.58
C THR A 34 13.12 -12.93 -6.39
N TYR A 35 13.57 -13.27 -5.17
CA TYR A 35 12.91 -13.00 -3.90
C TYR A 35 12.47 -11.54 -3.68
N SER A 36 13.10 -10.57 -4.35
CA SER A 36 12.74 -9.15 -4.30
C SER A 36 11.34 -8.86 -4.85
N ALA A 37 10.92 -9.56 -5.92
CA ALA A 37 9.59 -9.35 -6.51
C ALA A 37 8.48 -9.89 -5.59
N GLY A 38 8.70 -11.05 -4.96
CA GLY A 38 7.76 -11.63 -4.00
C GLY A 38 7.55 -10.75 -2.76
N LEU A 39 8.62 -10.14 -2.26
CA LEU A 39 8.57 -9.24 -1.09
C LEU A 39 7.81 -7.94 -1.39
N LEU A 40 8.03 -7.35 -2.57
CA LEU A 40 7.27 -6.19 -3.06
C LEU A 40 5.78 -6.50 -3.19
N PHE A 41 5.45 -7.65 -3.77
CA PHE A 41 4.08 -8.08 -3.96
C PHE A 41 3.39 -8.36 -2.61
N MET A 42 4.09 -8.96 -1.64
CA MET A 42 3.57 -9.19 -0.29
C MET A 42 3.17 -7.89 0.40
N VAL A 43 4.07 -6.91 0.47
CA VAL A 43 3.81 -5.64 1.18
C VAL A 43 2.65 -4.89 0.53
N ALA A 44 2.60 -4.84 -0.80
CA ALA A 44 1.51 -4.23 -1.55
C ALA A 44 0.18 -4.96 -1.33
N PHE A 45 0.17 -6.29 -1.43
CA PHE A 45 -1.03 -7.12 -1.25
C PHE A 45 -1.60 -6.96 0.16
N VAL A 46 -0.73 -6.79 1.15
CA VAL A 46 -1.14 -6.77 2.53
C VAL A 46 -1.71 -5.42 2.91
N ALA A 47 -1.09 -4.35 2.44
CA ALA A 47 -1.67 -3.02 2.50
C ALA A 47 -3.11 -3.07 1.95
N ILE A 48 -3.30 -3.67 0.76
CA ILE A 48 -4.61 -3.84 0.12
C ILE A 48 -5.59 -4.64 1.00
N VAL A 49 -5.20 -5.82 1.50
CA VAL A 49 -6.07 -6.72 2.28
C VAL A 49 -6.51 -6.12 3.61
N PHE A 50 -5.60 -5.49 4.36
CA PHE A 50 -5.95 -4.82 5.62
C PHE A 50 -6.87 -3.63 5.39
N LEU A 51 -6.63 -2.89 4.29
CA LEU A 51 -7.42 -1.72 3.96
C LEU A 51 -8.86 -2.09 3.57
N ILE A 52 -9.02 -3.08 2.68
CA ILE A 52 -10.32 -3.61 2.26
C ILE A 52 -11.15 -3.98 3.50
N GLN A 53 -10.57 -4.75 4.42
CA GLN A 53 -11.29 -5.24 5.58
C GLN A 53 -11.67 -4.12 6.55
N SER A 54 -10.74 -3.19 6.82
CA SER A 54 -10.97 -2.12 7.79
C SER A 54 -12.08 -1.18 7.33
N PHE A 55 -12.10 -0.82 6.05
CA PHE A 55 -13.14 0.05 5.49
C PHE A 55 -14.46 -0.65 5.24
N TYR A 56 -14.44 -1.93 4.87
CA TYR A 56 -15.64 -2.74 4.74
C TYR A 56 -16.40 -2.83 6.08
N MET A 57 -15.68 -3.10 7.17
CA MET A 57 -16.31 -3.22 8.47
C MET A 57 -16.81 -1.85 8.98
N ASP A 58 -16.09 -0.76 8.72
CA ASP A 58 -16.56 0.57 9.08
C ASP A 58 -17.85 0.98 8.35
N GLU A 59 -18.01 0.57 7.08
CA GLU A 59 -19.23 0.81 6.31
C GLU A 59 -20.36 -0.13 6.75
N LYS A 60 -20.06 -1.42 6.98
CA LYS A 60 -21.02 -2.41 7.48
C LYS A 60 -21.62 -2.02 8.82
N ASP A 61 -20.78 -1.55 9.75
CA ASP A 61 -21.19 -1.22 11.11
C ASP A 61 -21.64 0.25 11.24
N ASN A 62 -21.73 1.00 10.14
CA ASN A 62 -22.10 2.43 10.10
C ASN A 62 -21.32 3.28 11.12
N VAL A 63 -20.03 2.97 11.31
CA VAL A 63 -19.21 3.50 12.41
C VAL A 63 -19.14 5.03 12.36
N TYR A 64 -19.18 5.64 11.18
CA TYR A 64 -19.17 7.09 11.03
C TYR A 64 -20.40 7.78 11.64
N ARG A 65 -21.58 7.15 11.59
CA ARG A 65 -22.78 7.68 12.26
C ARG A 65 -22.61 7.66 13.77
N PHE A 66 -22.00 6.60 14.29
CA PHE A 66 -21.66 6.50 15.71
C PHE A 66 -20.64 7.57 16.12
N PHE A 67 -19.58 7.79 15.33
CA PHE A 67 -18.59 8.82 15.63
C PHE A 67 -19.16 10.23 15.65
N LYS A 68 -20.20 10.53 14.86
CA LYS A 68 -20.91 11.83 14.93
C LYS A 68 -21.68 12.06 16.23
N THR A 69 -22.05 11.00 16.95
CA THR A 69 -22.68 11.11 18.27
C THR A 69 -21.69 11.39 19.39
N LEU A 70 -20.39 11.20 19.13
CA LEU A 70 -19.33 11.45 20.09
C LEU A 70 -18.79 12.88 19.95
N PRO A 71 -18.31 13.52 21.03
CA PRO A 71 -17.69 14.84 20.99
C PRO A 71 -16.25 14.77 20.44
N ILE A 72 -16.11 14.24 19.22
CA ILE A 72 -14.82 14.05 18.54
C ILE A 72 -14.87 14.82 17.22
N SER A 73 -13.85 15.64 16.95
CA SER A 73 -13.75 16.36 15.68
C SER A 73 -13.55 15.40 14.50
N ASP A 74 -14.22 15.66 13.38
CA ASP A 74 -14.10 14.92 12.12
C ASP A 74 -12.65 14.75 11.63
N GLU A 75 -11.84 15.80 11.79
CA GLU A 75 -10.41 15.74 11.42
C GLU A 75 -9.65 14.66 12.19
N LEU A 76 -9.99 14.48 13.47
CA LEU A 76 -9.30 13.54 14.35
C LEU A 76 -9.67 12.10 13.98
N VAL A 77 -10.91 11.86 13.53
CA VAL A 77 -11.34 10.55 12.99
C VAL A 77 -10.51 10.21 11.76
N ILE A 78 -10.40 11.13 10.79
CA ILE A 78 -9.65 10.90 9.55
C ILE A 78 -8.15 10.72 9.82
N LYS A 79 -7.54 11.63 10.58
CA LYS A 79 -6.12 11.54 10.97
C LYS A 79 -5.84 10.22 11.69
N SER A 80 -6.74 9.78 12.57
CA SER A 80 -6.58 8.50 13.26
C SER A 80 -6.58 7.32 12.28
N LYS A 81 -7.42 7.34 11.24
CA LYS A 81 -7.47 6.28 10.23
C LYS A 81 -6.19 6.22 9.38
N PHE A 82 -5.64 7.37 9.00
CA PHE A 82 -4.34 7.44 8.32
C PHE A 82 -3.23 6.85 9.20
N VAL A 83 -3.19 7.21 10.48
CA VAL A 83 -2.20 6.64 11.42
C VAL A 83 -2.40 5.13 11.61
N SER A 84 -3.64 4.64 11.73
CA SER A 84 -3.93 3.20 11.82
C SER A 84 -3.36 2.42 10.65
N ILE A 85 -3.57 2.90 9.43
CA ILE A 85 -3.08 2.24 8.20
C ILE A 85 -1.55 2.30 8.14
N PHE A 86 -0.94 3.42 8.48
CA PHE A 86 0.52 3.53 8.56
C PHE A 86 1.11 2.50 9.53
N VAL A 87 0.54 2.39 10.74
CA VAL A 87 0.98 1.40 11.75
C VAL A 87 0.80 -0.03 11.22
N GLN A 88 -0.30 -0.33 10.54
CA GLN A 88 -0.55 -1.66 9.95
C GLN A 88 0.47 -2.01 8.86
N ILE A 89 0.86 -1.06 8.00
CA ILE A 89 1.90 -1.26 6.99
C ILE A 89 3.24 -1.58 7.66
N VAL A 90 3.61 -0.83 8.71
CA VAL A 90 4.85 -1.07 9.47
C VAL A 90 4.82 -2.46 10.12
N LEU A 91 3.70 -2.86 10.72
CA LEU A 91 3.53 -4.20 11.29
C LEU A 91 3.64 -5.31 10.24
N ALA A 92 3.01 -5.13 9.08
CA ALA A 92 3.09 -6.07 7.98
C ALA A 92 4.54 -6.26 7.51
N ILE A 93 5.28 -5.16 7.32
CA ILE A 93 6.70 -5.21 6.97
C ILE A 93 7.50 -5.94 8.05
N ALA A 94 7.27 -5.64 9.32
CA ALA A 94 7.97 -6.28 10.43
C ALA A 94 7.74 -7.81 10.44
N ILE A 95 6.49 -8.25 10.26
CA ILE A 95 6.17 -9.68 10.21
C ILE A 95 6.79 -10.34 8.97
N SER A 96 6.74 -9.70 7.79
CA SER A 96 7.39 -10.20 6.58
C SER A 96 8.90 -10.37 6.75
N VAL A 97 9.57 -9.39 7.37
CA VAL A 97 11.01 -9.46 7.68
C VAL A 97 11.31 -10.58 8.67
N ALA A 98 10.50 -10.73 9.71
CA ALA A 98 10.66 -11.79 10.70
C ALA A 98 10.54 -13.19 10.06
N ILE A 99 9.55 -13.39 9.18
CA ILE A 99 9.37 -14.67 8.48
C ILE A 99 10.55 -14.95 7.54
N LEU A 100 11.02 -13.94 6.80
CA LEU A 100 12.21 -14.10 5.95
C LEU A 100 13.43 -14.53 6.76
N PHE A 101 13.68 -13.88 7.90
CA PHE A 101 14.80 -14.22 8.77
C PHE A 101 14.70 -15.65 9.31
N LEU A 102 13.49 -16.06 9.72
CA LEU A 102 13.21 -17.42 10.19
C LEU A 102 13.43 -18.46 9.09
N SER A 103 12.96 -18.17 7.87
CA SER A 103 13.12 -19.02 6.69
C SER A 103 14.58 -19.25 6.30
N VAL A 104 15.44 -18.23 6.46
CA VAL A 104 16.89 -18.37 6.24
C VAL A 104 17.53 -19.22 7.34
N LYS A 105 17.18 -18.97 8.61
CA LYS A 105 17.73 -19.71 9.75
C LYS A 105 17.38 -21.21 9.71
N LEU A 106 16.19 -21.54 9.21
CA LEU A 106 15.72 -22.92 9.10
C LEU A 106 16.24 -23.63 7.83
N ASN A 107 17.11 -23.01 7.04
CA ASN A 107 17.63 -23.53 5.77
C ASN A 107 16.54 -23.96 4.76
N VAL A 108 15.31 -23.49 4.93
CA VAL A 108 14.21 -23.76 3.99
C VAL A 108 14.46 -23.02 2.67
N PHE A 109 15.17 -21.89 2.73
CA PHE A 109 15.49 -21.05 1.58
C PHE A 109 16.97 -20.65 1.58
N SER A 110 17.68 -20.87 0.46
CA SER A 110 19.05 -20.39 0.28
C SER A 110 19.03 -18.90 -0.05
N ALA A 111 19.12 -18.04 0.96
CA ALA A 111 19.23 -16.60 0.73
C ALA A 111 20.64 -16.23 0.28
N ASN A 112 20.90 -16.30 -1.03
CA ASN A 112 22.01 -15.56 -1.65
C ASN A 112 21.60 -14.08 -1.83
N LEU A 113 21.01 -13.49 -0.79
CA LEU A 113 20.44 -12.14 -0.78
C LEU A 113 21.29 -11.25 0.10
N SER A 114 21.93 -10.27 -0.51
CA SER A 114 22.50 -9.15 0.24
C SER A 114 21.41 -8.45 1.04
N LEU A 115 21.60 -8.31 2.36
CA LEU A 115 20.71 -7.54 3.25
C LEU A 115 20.34 -6.18 2.67
N TYR A 116 21.29 -5.56 1.96
CA TYR A 116 21.12 -4.31 1.25
C TYR A 116 19.95 -4.30 0.25
N LYS A 117 19.81 -5.34 -0.59
CA LYS A 117 18.71 -5.45 -1.57
C LYS A 117 17.35 -5.65 -0.90
N ILE A 118 17.32 -6.36 0.23
CA ILE A 118 16.09 -6.56 1.01
C ILE A 118 15.60 -5.22 1.55
N TRP A 119 16.49 -4.44 2.17
CA TRP A 119 16.17 -3.10 2.67
C TRP A 119 15.64 -2.18 1.58
N GLN A 120 16.28 -2.14 0.41
CA GLN A 120 15.81 -1.34 -0.72
C GLN A 120 14.41 -1.77 -1.19
N THR A 121 14.14 -3.08 -1.24
CA THR A 121 12.85 -3.63 -1.65
C THR A 121 11.74 -3.23 -0.66
N ILE A 122 12.02 -3.29 0.65
CA ILE A 122 11.08 -2.86 1.70
C ILE A 122 10.76 -1.37 1.57
N LEU A 123 11.76 -0.52 1.35
CA LEU A 123 11.57 0.93 1.22
C LEU A 123 10.74 1.29 -0.01
N ILE A 124 11.00 0.65 -1.16
CA ILE A 124 10.17 0.82 -2.37
C ILE A 124 8.73 0.39 -2.06
N ALA A 125 8.54 -0.78 -1.44
CA ALA A 125 7.23 -1.31 -1.16
C ALA A 125 6.44 -0.45 -0.15
N MET A 126 7.12 0.11 0.85
CA MET A 126 6.54 1.08 1.79
C MET A 126 6.12 2.36 1.06
N GLY A 127 6.98 2.94 0.22
CA GLY A 127 6.65 4.14 -0.56
C GLY A 127 5.46 3.94 -1.48
N ALA A 128 5.48 2.86 -2.28
CA ALA A 128 4.39 2.50 -3.18
C ALA A 128 3.09 2.17 -2.42
N GLY A 129 3.19 1.45 -1.30
CA GLY A 129 2.07 1.13 -0.42
C GLY A 129 1.41 2.40 0.11
N LEU A 130 2.19 3.36 0.62
CA LEU A 130 1.67 4.63 1.11
C LEU A 130 0.97 5.45 0.01
N MET A 131 1.52 5.51 -1.21
CA MET A 131 0.84 6.17 -2.33
C MET A 131 -0.51 5.54 -2.61
N TYR A 132 -0.53 4.22 -2.75
CA TYR A 132 -1.74 3.48 -3.06
C TYR A 132 -2.80 3.67 -1.97
N MET A 133 -2.39 3.60 -0.70
CA MET A 133 -3.29 3.75 0.45
C MET A 133 -3.83 5.18 0.57
N GLY A 134 -2.98 6.19 0.38
CA GLY A 134 -3.41 7.60 0.39
C GLY A 134 -4.46 7.88 -0.66
N ILE A 135 -4.24 7.42 -1.90
CA ILE A 135 -5.19 7.58 -3.00
C ILE A 135 -6.50 6.86 -2.68
N PHE A 136 -6.43 5.64 -2.12
CA PHE A 136 -7.63 4.89 -1.77
C PHE A 136 -8.47 5.66 -0.75
N GLN A 137 -7.85 6.20 0.30
CA GLN A 137 -8.59 6.91 1.35
C GLN A 137 -9.31 8.15 0.82
N VAL A 138 -8.70 8.88 -0.11
CA VAL A 138 -9.35 10.00 -0.81
C VAL A 138 -10.60 9.53 -1.55
N LEU A 139 -10.47 8.44 -2.33
CA LEU A 139 -11.61 7.87 -3.06
C LEU A 139 -12.68 7.38 -2.10
N TYR A 140 -12.30 6.72 -1.01
CA TYR A 140 -13.20 6.18 0.01
C TYR A 140 -14.08 7.28 0.59
N TYR A 141 -13.47 8.36 1.08
CA TYR A 141 -14.24 9.45 1.67
C TYR A 141 -15.12 10.17 0.64
N LYS A 142 -14.71 10.19 -0.63
CA LYS A 142 -15.49 10.81 -1.71
C LYS A 142 -16.65 9.95 -2.21
N TYR A 143 -16.42 8.69 -2.54
CA TYR A 143 -17.34 7.83 -3.29
C TYR A 143 -17.86 6.61 -2.51
N GLY A 144 -17.37 6.38 -1.28
CA GLY A 144 -17.71 5.19 -0.48
C GLY A 144 -16.84 3.98 -0.84
N TYR A 145 -16.99 2.90 -0.06
CA TYR A 145 -16.12 1.73 -0.15
C TYR A 145 -16.20 1.01 -1.50
N MET A 146 -17.42 0.68 -1.94
CA MET A 146 -17.66 -0.18 -3.10
C MET A 146 -17.17 0.42 -4.42
N VAL A 147 -17.24 1.74 -4.58
CA VAL A 147 -16.73 2.43 -5.77
C VAL A 147 -15.22 2.52 -5.72
N SER A 148 -14.66 2.85 -4.55
CA SER A 148 -13.21 2.98 -4.35
C SER A 148 -12.48 1.66 -4.55
N MET A 149 -13.03 0.57 -4.04
CA MET A 149 -12.49 -0.77 -4.23
C MET A 149 -12.49 -1.17 -5.71
N ARG A 150 -13.57 -0.89 -6.45
CA ARG A 150 -13.62 -1.17 -7.89
C ARG A 150 -12.53 -0.41 -8.64
N ILE A 151 -12.45 0.91 -8.46
CA ILE A 151 -11.44 1.75 -9.12
C ILE A 151 -10.02 1.25 -8.80
N MET A 152 -9.73 0.98 -7.53
CA MET A 152 -8.39 0.60 -7.08
C MET A 152 -8.01 -0.85 -7.39
N SER A 153 -8.99 -1.74 -7.63
CA SER A 153 -8.74 -3.11 -8.09
C SER A 153 -8.56 -3.17 -9.61
N PHE A 154 -9.25 -2.32 -10.36
CA PHE A 154 -9.08 -2.21 -11.81
C PHE A 154 -7.88 -1.35 -12.22
N ALA A 155 -7.43 -0.40 -11.39
CA ALA A 155 -6.31 0.46 -11.73
C ALA A 155 -5.01 -0.31 -12.07
N PRO A 156 -4.56 -1.33 -11.31
CA PRO A 156 -3.39 -2.13 -11.69
C PRO A 156 -3.59 -2.92 -12.99
N LEU A 157 -4.81 -3.37 -13.27
CA LEU A 157 -5.14 -4.07 -14.52
C LEU A 157 -5.13 -3.11 -15.71
N ILE A 158 -5.73 -1.94 -15.58
CA ILE A 158 -5.76 -0.90 -16.62
C ILE A 158 -4.34 -0.38 -16.86
N ILE A 159 -3.55 -0.18 -15.81
CA ILE A 159 -2.15 0.23 -15.95
C ILE A 159 -1.36 -0.92 -16.60
N GLY A 160 -1.42 -2.16 -16.11
CA GLY A 160 -0.64 -3.27 -16.66
C GLY A 160 -0.99 -3.65 -18.09
N PHE A 161 -2.28 -3.89 -18.38
CA PHE A 161 -2.77 -4.24 -19.71
C PHE A 161 -2.82 -3.04 -20.66
N GLY A 162 -3.21 -1.87 -20.15
CA GLY A 162 -3.22 -0.63 -20.94
C GLY A 162 -1.83 -0.21 -21.37
N PHE A 163 -0.80 -0.33 -20.52
CA PHE A 163 0.59 -0.08 -20.94
C PHE A 163 1.09 -1.11 -21.95
N SER A 164 0.66 -2.37 -21.83
CA SER A 164 1.06 -3.42 -22.77
C SER A 164 0.41 -3.25 -24.15
N PHE A 165 -0.87 -2.84 -24.18
CA PHE A 165 -1.64 -2.63 -25.41
C PHE A 165 -1.35 -1.27 -26.08
N LEU A 166 -1.25 -0.19 -25.30
CA LEU A 166 -0.84 1.12 -25.81
C LEU A 166 0.66 1.17 -26.08
N GLY A 167 1.47 0.38 -25.38
CA GLY A 167 2.91 0.33 -25.57
C GLY A 167 3.34 -0.21 -26.93
N THR A 168 2.52 -1.04 -27.59
CA THR A 168 2.77 -1.45 -28.97
C THR A 168 2.35 -0.37 -29.96
N GLN A 169 1.15 0.22 -29.79
CA GLN A 169 0.64 1.27 -30.68
C GLN A 169 1.39 2.60 -30.58
N LEU A 170 1.84 3.00 -29.38
CA LEU A 170 2.59 4.24 -29.15
C LEU A 170 4.07 4.12 -29.56
N LYS A 171 4.59 2.89 -29.72
CA LYS A 171 5.94 2.64 -30.24
C LYS A 171 6.02 3.06 -31.69
N ASP A 172 4.98 2.74 -32.45
CA ASP A 172 4.85 3.06 -33.87
C ASP A 172 4.59 4.57 -34.09
N ALA A 173 3.98 5.26 -33.12
CA ALA A 173 3.76 6.71 -33.16
C ALA A 173 4.96 7.56 -32.70
N GLY A 174 6.08 6.94 -32.28
CA GLY A 174 7.27 7.66 -31.79
C GLY A 174 7.12 8.40 -30.45
N ILE A 175 5.92 8.41 -29.85
CA ILE A 175 5.61 9.07 -28.57
C ILE A 175 6.34 8.41 -27.39
N ILE A 176 6.55 7.09 -27.48
CA ILE A 176 7.30 6.32 -26.49
C ILE A 176 8.73 6.85 -26.30
N SER A 177 9.38 7.35 -27.36
CA SER A 177 10.74 7.90 -27.26
C SER A 177 10.84 9.12 -26.33
N ARG A 178 9.77 9.94 -26.23
CA ARG A 178 9.71 11.11 -25.33
C ARG A 178 9.46 10.71 -23.87
N PHE A 179 8.66 9.68 -23.62
CA PHE A 179 8.49 9.09 -22.29
C PHE A 179 9.73 8.34 -21.81
N PHE A 180 10.42 7.63 -22.71
CA PHE A 180 11.67 6.94 -22.38
C PHE A 180 12.84 7.91 -22.12
N ARG A 181 12.81 9.14 -22.64
CA ARG A 181 13.77 10.19 -22.24
C ARG A 181 13.74 10.45 -20.73
N ILE A 182 12.56 10.43 -20.10
CA ILE A 182 12.43 10.50 -18.64
C ILE A 182 13.07 9.26 -17.98
N GLY A 183 12.90 8.08 -18.58
CA GLY A 183 13.57 6.84 -18.16
C GLY A 183 15.10 6.85 -18.33
N GLU A 184 15.63 7.57 -19.34
CA GLU A 184 17.07 7.78 -19.52
C GLU A 184 17.65 8.70 -18.45
N TYR A 185 16.90 9.69 -17.96
CA TYR A 185 17.31 10.45 -16.78
C TYR A 185 17.45 9.52 -15.55
N PHE A 186 16.55 8.54 -15.38
CA PHE A 186 16.64 7.56 -14.30
C PHE A 186 17.78 6.54 -14.44
N LYS A 187 18.31 6.30 -15.65
CA LYS A 187 19.47 5.42 -15.85
C LYS A 187 20.75 5.97 -15.21
N ASN A 188 20.86 7.28 -15.08
CA ASN A 188 22.06 7.92 -14.50
C ASN A 188 22.01 8.00 -12.98
N PHE A 189 20.86 7.72 -12.35
CA PHE A 189 20.72 7.72 -10.91
C PHE A 189 21.10 6.34 -10.33
N SER A 190 21.78 6.37 -9.18
CA SER A 190 21.98 5.16 -8.41
C SER A 190 20.62 4.57 -8.00
N PHE A 191 20.51 3.24 -7.97
CA PHE A 191 19.27 2.56 -7.55
C PHE A 191 18.83 3.01 -6.14
N THR A 192 19.78 3.34 -5.27
CA THR A 192 19.53 3.89 -3.93
C THR A 192 18.81 5.23 -3.99
N THR A 193 19.21 6.12 -4.90
CA THR A 193 18.56 7.42 -5.08
C THR A 193 17.11 7.24 -5.52
N ILE A 194 16.85 6.28 -6.42
CA ILE A 194 15.49 5.96 -6.89
C ILE A 194 14.62 5.47 -5.73
N VAL A 195 15.14 4.56 -4.89
CA VAL A 195 14.44 4.04 -3.71
C VAL A 195 14.01 5.17 -2.77
N PHE A 196 14.94 6.08 -2.41
CA PHE A 196 14.61 7.21 -1.53
C PHE A 196 13.65 8.20 -2.18
N THR A 197 13.73 8.39 -3.50
CA THR A 197 12.80 9.24 -4.25
C THR A 197 11.38 8.68 -4.20
N ILE A 198 11.21 7.36 -4.38
CA ILE A 198 9.90 6.70 -4.30
C ILE A 198 9.32 6.81 -2.87
N LEU A 199 10.15 6.60 -1.84
CA LEU A 199 9.72 6.71 -0.45
C LEU A 199 9.27 8.14 -0.10
N THR A 200 10.09 9.14 -0.46
CA THR A 200 9.79 10.55 -0.19
C THR A 200 8.55 11.01 -0.92
N LEU A 201 8.43 10.69 -2.22
CA LEU A 201 7.19 10.92 -2.96
C LEU A 201 6.02 10.22 -2.28
N GLY A 202 6.16 8.96 -1.85
CA GLY A 202 5.08 8.22 -1.21
C GLY A 202 4.57 8.87 0.07
N LEU A 203 5.48 9.38 0.91
CA LEU A 203 5.14 10.14 2.10
C LEU A 203 4.45 11.47 1.76
N ILE A 204 4.97 12.21 0.78
CA ILE A 204 4.39 13.48 0.34
C ILE A 204 2.97 13.24 -0.18
N THR A 205 2.77 12.28 -1.07
CA THR A 205 1.46 11.93 -1.61
C THR A 205 0.51 11.52 -0.49
N TYR A 206 0.97 10.73 0.49
CA TYR A 206 0.16 10.29 1.62
C TYR A 206 -0.34 11.46 2.48
N VAL A 207 0.55 12.42 2.77
CA VAL A 207 0.21 13.63 3.53
C VAL A 207 -0.76 14.52 2.74
N ILE A 208 -0.52 14.72 1.44
CA ILE A 208 -1.44 15.49 0.57
C ILE A 208 -2.82 14.83 0.54
N CYS A 209 -2.87 13.51 0.37
CA CYS A 209 -4.11 12.74 0.39
C CYS A 209 -4.85 12.91 1.72
N MET A 210 -4.15 12.94 2.86
CA MET A 210 -4.76 13.19 4.16
C MET A 210 -5.47 14.55 4.21
N TYR A 211 -4.80 15.63 3.78
CA TYR A 211 -5.40 16.96 3.74
C TYR A 211 -6.61 17.03 2.80
N VAL A 212 -6.51 16.40 1.63
CA VAL A 212 -7.62 16.33 0.67
C VAL A 212 -8.81 15.54 1.25
N SER A 213 -8.56 14.41 1.91
CA SER A 213 -9.59 13.61 2.58
C SER A 213 -10.32 14.39 3.66
N ILE A 214 -9.61 15.18 4.47
CA ILE A 214 -10.22 16.06 5.48
C ILE A 214 -11.17 17.07 4.83
N ASN A 215 -10.72 17.74 3.76
CA ASN A 215 -11.52 18.73 3.07
C ASN A 215 -12.76 18.12 2.41
N ILE A 216 -12.66 16.90 1.87
CA ILE A 216 -13.80 16.18 1.28
C ILE A 216 -14.80 15.78 2.36
N PHE A 217 -14.32 15.28 3.49
CA PHE A 217 -15.19 14.82 4.58
C PHE A 217 -15.95 15.97 5.23
N LYS A 218 -15.30 17.11 5.48
CA LYS A 218 -15.95 18.31 6.02
C LYS A 218 -17.06 18.86 5.11
N LYS A 219 -16.94 18.68 3.79
CA LYS A 219 -17.96 19.12 2.82
C LYS A 219 -19.12 18.13 2.71
N LYS A 220 -18.96 16.91 3.21
CA LYS A 220 -20.01 15.90 3.27
C LYS A 220 -20.78 16.11 4.58
N ASP A 221 -21.79 16.97 4.52
CA ASP A 221 -22.87 16.99 5.51
C ASP A 221 -23.64 15.66 5.42
N ILE A 222 -23.13 14.63 6.12
CA ILE A 222 -23.86 13.38 6.42
C ILE A 222 -24.62 13.53 7.72
#